data_AF-A0AAV8Y7H7-F1
#
_entry.id   AF-A0AAV8Y7H7-F1
#
_cell.length_a   1.000
_cell.length_b   1.000
_cell.length_c   1.000
_cell.angle_alpha   90.00
_cell.angle_beta   90.00
_cell.angle_gamma   90.00
#
_symmetry.space_group_name_H-M   'P 1'
#
loop_
_entity.id
_entity.type
_entity.pdbx_description
1 polymer ?
#
loop_
_entity_poly.entity_id
_entity_poly.type
_entity_poly.pdbx_seq_one_letter_code
_entity_poly.pdbx_strand_id
1 'polypeptide(L)'
;MARYFKEKDIDEFRECFYLFARTGVIKSLDELTIIMRSLGLSPTISEMTGYLKQKGGKMTFADFLEVMHIHSRIENLPKEVVDAFKAGDPEGKGYIPAKQLRHLLQNWGERLSAKEVDRIFREANVDNSSMVKYEDFVKIACAPVPDYY
;
A
#
# COMPACT_ATOMS: atom_id res chain seq x y z
N MET A 1 -18.65 -12.72 -9.92
CA MET A 1 -17.19 -12.52 -10.05
C MET A 1 -16.84 -11.63 -11.25
N ALA A 2 -17.28 -11.91 -12.47
CA ALA A 2 -17.13 -11.02 -13.65
C ALA A 2 -17.97 -9.70 -13.62
N ARG A 3 -18.56 -9.35 -12.47
CA ARG A 3 -19.40 -8.15 -12.32
C ARG A 3 -18.62 -6.91 -11.90
N TYR A 4 -17.41 -7.09 -11.37
CA TYR A 4 -16.65 -6.02 -10.72
C TYR A 4 -15.34 -5.68 -11.41
N PHE A 5 -14.83 -6.58 -12.26
CA PHE A 5 -13.56 -6.46 -12.96
C PHE A 5 -13.76 -6.78 -14.43
N LYS A 6 -12.99 -6.12 -15.30
CA LYS A 6 -12.96 -6.46 -16.73
C LYS A 6 -12.23 -7.79 -16.91
N GLU A 7 -12.49 -8.49 -18.02
CA GLU A 7 -11.84 -9.78 -18.30
C GLU A 7 -10.31 -9.68 -18.25
N LYS A 8 -9.75 -8.61 -18.84
CA LYS A 8 -8.31 -8.35 -18.80
C LYS A 8 -7.76 -8.26 -17.37
N ASP A 9 -8.45 -7.56 -16.48
CA ASP A 9 -8.02 -7.41 -15.08
C ASP A 9 -8.09 -8.76 -14.36
N ILE A 10 -9.11 -9.57 -14.66
CA ILE A 10 -9.25 -10.92 -14.08
C ILE A 10 -8.12 -11.83 -14.54
N ASP A 11 -7.70 -11.73 -15.80
CA ASP A 11 -6.59 -12.53 -16.33
C ASP A 11 -5.26 -12.13 -15.68
N GLU A 12 -5.00 -10.83 -15.53
CA GLU A 12 -3.82 -10.33 -14.79
C GLU A 12 -3.82 -10.79 -13.33
N PHE A 13 -4.96 -10.69 -12.64
CA PHE A 13 -5.11 -11.17 -11.27
C PHE A 13 -4.88 -12.68 -11.19
N ARG A 14 -5.36 -13.44 -12.17
CA ARG A 14 -5.19 -14.89 -12.23
C ARG A 14 -3.73 -15.25 -12.38
N GLU A 15 -3.03 -14.63 -13.33
CA GLU A 15 -1.61 -14.87 -13.57
C GLU A 15 -0.78 -14.56 -12.33
N CYS A 16 -0.98 -13.39 -11.72
CA CYS A 16 -0.27 -13.01 -10.49
C CYS A 16 -0.59 -13.95 -9.32
N PHE A 17 -1.87 -14.33 -9.16
CA PHE A 17 -2.28 -15.27 -8.11
C PHE A 17 -1.57 -16.61 -8.24
N TYR A 18 -1.58 -17.23 -9.42
CA TYR A 18 -0.97 -18.56 -9.61
C TYR A 18 0.56 -18.52 -9.66
N LEU A 19 1.18 -17.36 -9.91
CA LEU A 19 2.62 -17.18 -9.81
C LEU A 19 3.12 -17.48 -8.38
N PHE A 20 2.40 -17.00 -7.36
CA PHE A 20 2.77 -17.12 -5.95
C PHE A 20 1.99 -18.24 -5.24
N ALA A 21 0.67 -18.33 -5.41
CA ALA A 21 -0.19 -19.35 -4.82
C ALA A 21 -0.33 -20.59 -5.75
N ARG A 22 0.80 -21.25 -6.06
CA ARG A 22 0.86 -22.39 -7.00
C ARG A 22 -0.06 -23.56 -6.65
N THR A 23 -0.43 -23.69 -5.37
CA THR A 23 -1.36 -24.72 -4.90
C THR A 23 -2.84 -24.41 -5.19
N GLY A 24 -3.12 -23.25 -5.80
CA GLY A 24 -4.47 -22.78 -6.11
C GLY A 24 -5.19 -22.10 -4.94
N VAL A 25 -4.53 -21.96 -3.80
CA VAL A 25 -5.01 -21.23 -2.62
C VAL A 25 -3.86 -20.48 -1.98
N ILE A 26 -4.13 -19.27 -1.50
CA ILE A 26 -3.25 -18.51 -0.60
C ILE A 26 -3.38 -19.11 0.79
N LYS A 27 -2.26 -19.37 1.47
CA LYS A 27 -2.20 -19.99 2.81
C LYS A 27 -1.41 -19.17 3.82
N SER A 28 -0.65 -18.18 3.36
CA SER A 28 0.18 -17.33 4.22
C SER A 28 -0.10 -15.85 3.99
N LEU A 29 0.26 -15.05 5.00
CA LEU A 29 0.22 -13.60 4.89
C LEU A 29 1.20 -13.10 3.82
N ASP A 30 2.37 -13.74 3.68
CA ASP A 30 3.39 -13.37 2.69
C ASP A 30 2.89 -13.55 1.26
N GLU A 31 2.21 -14.67 0.95
CA GLU A 31 1.59 -14.89 -0.36
C GLU A 31 0.54 -13.81 -0.65
N LEU A 32 -0.35 -13.52 0.31
CA LEU A 32 -1.37 -12.47 0.15
C LEU A 32 -0.73 -11.09 -0.08
N THR A 33 0.31 -10.78 0.71
CA THR A 33 1.05 -9.51 0.64
C THR A 33 1.67 -9.31 -0.72
N ILE A 34 2.41 -10.31 -1.21
CA ILE A 34 3.09 -10.22 -2.49
C ILE A 34 2.08 -10.09 -3.63
N ILE A 35 1.01 -10.88 -3.63
CA ILE A 35 0.01 -10.85 -4.70
C ILE A 35 -0.71 -9.49 -4.74
N MET A 36 -1.24 -9.00 -3.60
CA MET A 36 -1.97 -7.72 -3.57
C MET A 36 -1.07 -6.54 -3.98
N ARG A 37 0.18 -6.50 -3.49
CA ARG A 37 1.15 -5.45 -3.82
C ARG A 37 1.63 -5.50 -5.26
N SER A 38 1.81 -6.69 -5.82
CA SER A 38 2.15 -6.86 -7.23
C SER A 38 1.04 -6.38 -8.17
N LEU A 39 -0.20 -6.35 -7.68
CA LEU A 39 -1.38 -5.84 -8.41
C LEU A 39 -1.71 -4.38 -8.07
N GLY A 40 -0.77 -3.66 -7.44
CA GLY A 40 -0.84 -2.23 -7.23
C GLY A 40 -1.63 -1.76 -6.00
N LEU A 41 -2.17 -2.66 -5.19
CA LEU A 41 -2.80 -2.31 -3.91
C LEU A 41 -1.76 -2.30 -2.79
N SER A 42 -1.95 -1.49 -1.76
CA SER A 42 -1.06 -1.32 -0.62
C SER A 42 -1.75 -1.60 0.73
N PRO A 43 -2.39 -2.78 0.91
CA PRO A 43 -3.05 -3.10 2.16
C PRO A 43 -2.05 -3.16 3.32
N THR A 44 -2.50 -2.74 4.49
CA THR A 44 -1.73 -2.84 5.74
C THR A 44 -1.64 -4.29 6.23
N ILE A 45 -0.65 -4.62 7.06
CA ILE A 45 -0.55 -5.96 7.68
C ILE A 45 -1.83 -6.32 8.45
N SER A 46 -2.45 -5.33 9.10
CA SER A 46 -3.67 -5.55 9.87
C SER A 46 -4.85 -5.94 8.98
N GLU A 47 -5.05 -5.25 7.87
CA GLU A 47 -6.11 -5.55 6.90
C GLU A 47 -5.91 -6.91 6.25
N MET A 48 -4.69 -7.21 5.80
CA MET A 48 -4.37 -8.52 5.20
C MET A 48 -4.59 -9.67 6.16
N THR A 49 -4.18 -9.50 7.43
CA THR A 49 -4.44 -10.48 8.49
C THR A 49 -5.95 -10.66 8.71
N GLY A 50 -6.71 -9.56 8.67
CA GLY A 50 -8.17 -9.55 8.73
C GLY A 50 -8.81 -10.36 7.59
N TYR A 51 -8.41 -10.10 6.35
CA TYR A 51 -8.92 -10.79 5.16
C TYR A 51 -8.64 -12.29 5.22
N LEU A 52 -7.40 -12.69 5.54
CA LEU A 52 -7.02 -14.10 5.61
C LEU A 52 -7.78 -14.81 6.73
N LYS A 53 -7.94 -14.17 7.89
CA LYS A 53 -8.71 -14.71 9.02
C LYS A 53 -10.20 -14.87 8.67
N GLN A 54 -10.80 -13.87 8.01
CA GLN A 54 -12.21 -13.91 7.58
C GLN A 54 -12.49 -15.08 6.64
N LYS A 55 -11.50 -15.47 5.82
CA LYS A 55 -11.58 -16.61 4.89
C LYS A 55 -11.13 -17.95 5.52
N GLY A 56 -10.94 -18.00 6.84
CA GLY A 56 -10.60 -19.25 7.55
C GLY A 56 -9.13 -19.66 7.40
N GLY A 57 -8.22 -18.69 7.20
CA GLY A 57 -6.78 -18.92 7.12
C GLY A 57 -6.26 -19.33 5.74
N LYS A 58 -7.15 -19.48 4.75
CA LYS A 58 -6.82 -19.83 3.37
C LYS A 58 -7.79 -19.17 2.41
N MET A 59 -7.34 -18.84 1.20
CA MET A 59 -8.14 -18.07 0.24
C MET A 59 -8.05 -18.69 -1.15
N THR A 60 -9.20 -19.06 -1.73
CA THR A 60 -9.26 -19.46 -3.14
C THR A 60 -9.13 -18.26 -4.06
N PHE A 61 -8.92 -18.46 -5.37
CA PHE A 61 -8.94 -17.35 -6.32
C PHE A 61 -10.26 -16.57 -6.29
N ALA A 62 -11.39 -17.24 -6.11
CA ALA A 62 -12.69 -16.59 -5.99
C ALA A 62 -12.78 -15.70 -4.73
N ASP A 63 -12.29 -16.19 -3.59
CA ASP A 63 -12.22 -15.39 -2.36
C ASP A 63 -11.27 -14.20 -2.52
N PHE A 64 -10.16 -14.39 -3.23
CA PHE A 64 -9.18 -13.35 -3.51
C PHE A 64 -9.78 -12.22 -4.36
N LEU A 65 -10.55 -12.54 -5.40
CA LEU A 65 -11.24 -11.53 -6.20
C LEU A 65 -12.21 -10.69 -5.35
N GLU A 66 -12.90 -11.31 -4.39
CA GLU A 66 -13.78 -10.58 -3.48
C GLU A 66 -12.98 -9.61 -2.59
N VAL A 67 -11.86 -10.06 -2.04
CA VAL A 67 -10.96 -9.21 -1.23
C VAL A 67 -10.39 -8.06 -2.05
N MET A 68 -9.92 -8.30 -3.28
CA MET A 68 -9.47 -7.23 -4.19
C MET A 68 -10.57 -6.20 -4.46
N HIS A 69 -11.81 -6.66 -4.67
CA HIS A 69 -12.92 -5.74 -4.92
C HIS A 69 -13.27 -4.90 -3.69
N ILE A 70 -13.27 -5.50 -2.50
CA ILE A 70 -13.53 -4.78 -1.26
C ILE A 70 -12.42 -3.78 -0.99
N HIS A 71 -11.15 -4.21 -1.08
CA HIS A 71 -10.01 -3.38 -0.72
C HIS A 71 -9.84 -2.19 -1.68
N SER A 72 -9.96 -2.41 -2.99
CA SER A 72 -9.88 -1.34 -4.01
C SER A 72 -10.91 -0.21 -3.84
N ARG A 73 -11.98 -0.44 -3.07
CA ARG A 73 -13.02 0.57 -2.79
C ARG A 73 -12.78 1.35 -1.51
N ILE A 74 -12.02 0.79 -0.57
CA ILE A 74 -11.72 1.44 0.71
C ILE A 74 -10.36 2.13 0.69
N GLU A 75 -9.40 1.57 -0.06
CA GLU A 75 -8.04 2.08 -0.11
C GLU A 75 -8.00 3.46 -0.76
N ASN A 76 -7.44 4.43 -0.04
CA ASN A 76 -7.03 5.70 -0.60
C ASN A 76 -5.74 6.17 0.06
N LEU A 77 -4.66 5.42 -0.20
CA LEU A 77 -3.35 5.66 0.40
C LEU A 77 -2.90 7.13 0.29
N PRO A 78 -2.98 7.81 -0.88
CA PRO A 78 -2.58 9.20 -0.96
C PRO A 78 -3.35 10.11 0.00
N LYS A 79 -4.66 9.92 0.10
CA LYS A 79 -5.51 10.72 0.99
C LYS A 79 -5.21 10.44 2.45
N GLU A 80 -5.10 9.16 2.84
CA GLU A 80 -4.82 8.76 4.22
C GLU A 80 -3.49 9.33 4.71
N VAL A 81 -2.47 9.26 3.86
CA VAL A 81 -1.14 9.79 4.16
C VAL A 81 -1.17 11.32 4.24
N VAL A 82 -1.87 12.01 3.34
CA VAL A 82 -2.06 13.48 3.40
C VAL A 82 -2.82 13.90 4.67
N ASP A 83 -3.88 13.20 5.04
CA ASP A 83 -4.69 13.51 6.22
C ASP A 83 -3.86 13.33 7.51
N ALA A 84 -3.00 12.32 7.56
CA ALA A 84 -2.04 12.16 8.66
C ALA A 84 -1.03 13.32 8.72
N PHE A 85 -0.58 13.85 7.58
CA PHE A 85 0.34 14.99 7.55
C PHE A 85 -0.32 16.30 7.94
N LYS A 86 -1.58 16.52 7.56
CA LYS A 86 -2.36 17.69 8.02
C LYS A 86 -2.50 17.74 9.54
N ALA A 87 -2.58 16.59 10.21
CA ALA A 87 -2.55 16.55 11.68
C ALA A 87 -1.24 17.10 12.28
N GLY A 88 -0.14 17.08 11.52
CA GLY A 88 1.14 17.67 11.89
C GLY A 88 1.34 19.12 11.44
N ASP A 89 0.45 19.68 10.64
CA ASP A 89 0.49 21.05 10.09
C ASP A 89 -0.77 21.83 10.51
N PRO A 90 -0.88 22.21 11.80
CA PRO A 90 -2.09 22.86 12.33
C PRO A 90 -2.37 24.22 11.69
N GLU A 91 -1.35 24.86 11.11
CA GLU A 91 -1.47 26.15 10.41
C GLU A 91 -1.86 25.96 8.93
N GLY A 92 -1.91 24.73 8.43
CA GLY A 92 -2.35 24.42 7.06
C GLY A 92 -1.44 24.99 5.98
N LYS A 93 -0.13 25.10 6.24
CA LYS A 93 0.84 25.67 5.30
C LYS A 93 1.07 24.81 4.05
N GLY A 94 0.82 23.51 4.14
CA GLY A 94 1.10 22.55 3.06
C GLY A 94 2.50 21.95 3.10
N TYR A 95 3.31 22.28 4.12
CA TYR A 95 4.70 21.84 4.25
C TYR A 95 5.03 21.50 5.71
N ILE A 96 5.82 20.45 5.92
CA ILE A 96 6.34 20.06 7.23
C ILE A 96 7.85 19.83 7.18
N PRO A 97 8.59 20.06 8.28
CA PRO A 97 10.01 19.69 8.34
C PRO A 97 10.24 18.20 8.08
N ALA A 98 11.27 17.83 7.33
CA ALA A 98 11.60 16.42 7.03
C ALA A 98 11.77 15.55 8.30
N LYS A 99 12.27 16.13 9.40
CA LYS A 99 12.35 15.46 10.70
C LYS A 99 10.98 15.11 11.29
N GLN A 100 10.00 15.99 11.12
CA GLN A 100 8.62 15.74 11.55
C GLN A 100 7.96 14.69 10.68
N LEU A 101 8.16 14.77 9.34
CA LEU A 101 7.72 13.73 8.41
C LEU A 101 8.23 12.34 8.80
N ARG A 102 9.53 12.23 9.09
CA ARG A 102 10.14 10.99 9.60
C ARG A 102 9.46 10.54 10.89
N HIS A 103 9.26 11.45 11.83
CA HIS A 103 8.62 11.11 13.10
C HIS A 103 7.21 10.56 12.92
N LEU A 104 6.41 11.12 11.99
CA LEU A 104 5.08 10.61 11.68
C LEU A 104 5.14 9.19 11.10
N LEU A 105 5.97 8.95 10.09
CA LEU A 105 6.12 7.64 9.43
C LEU A 105 6.62 6.52 10.36
N GLN A 106 7.37 6.87 11.42
CA GLN A 106 7.90 5.89 12.36
C GLN A 106 6.97 5.61 13.55
N ASN A 107 6.01 6.48 13.85
CA ASN A 107 5.24 6.40 15.09
C ASN A 107 3.72 6.28 14.88
N TRP A 108 3.20 6.64 13.71
CA TRP A 108 1.76 6.67 13.43
C TRP A 108 1.37 5.54 12.49
N GLY A 109 0.26 4.85 12.80
CA GLY A 109 -0.25 3.76 11.99
C GLY A 109 0.69 2.54 11.92
N GLU A 110 0.86 2.00 10.72
CA GLU A 110 1.81 0.94 10.43
C GLU A 110 3.24 1.51 10.33
N ARG A 111 4.02 1.26 11.38
CA ARG A 111 5.29 1.93 11.61
C ARG A 111 6.35 1.43 10.64
N LEU A 112 6.99 2.37 9.96
CA LEU A 112 8.17 2.09 9.15
C LEU A 112 9.44 2.10 10.02
N SER A 113 10.35 1.20 9.70
CA SER A 113 11.70 1.22 10.27
C SER A 113 12.49 2.43 9.77
N ALA A 114 13.54 2.81 10.51
CA ALA A 114 14.42 3.92 10.09
C ALA A 114 14.99 3.71 8.68
N LYS A 115 15.33 2.46 8.33
CA LYS A 115 15.88 2.09 7.03
C LYS A 115 14.86 2.27 5.90
N GLU A 116 13.60 1.92 6.13
CA GLU A 116 12.52 2.11 5.14
C GLU A 116 12.26 3.60 4.91
N VAL A 117 12.23 4.40 5.98
CA VAL A 117 12.08 5.86 5.86
C VAL A 117 13.26 6.48 5.11
N ASP A 118 14.49 6.07 5.41
CA ASP A 118 15.69 6.54 4.70
C ASP A 118 15.64 6.22 3.21
N ARG A 119 15.11 5.04 2.85
CA ARG A 119 14.93 4.63 1.47
C ARG A 119 13.90 5.52 0.76
N ILE A 120 12.72 5.72 1.36
CA ILE A 120 11.67 6.57 0.79
C ILE A 120 12.18 8.00 0.61
N PHE A 121 12.88 8.55 1.61
CA PHE A 121 13.41 9.91 1.54
C PHE A 121 14.44 10.05 0.41
N ARG A 122 15.30 9.05 0.22
CA ARG A 122 16.25 9.03 -0.89
C ARG A 122 15.53 8.98 -2.24
N GLU A 123 14.56 8.09 -2.40
CA GLU A 123 13.79 7.95 -3.64
C GLU A 123 13.00 9.23 -3.97
N ALA A 124 12.52 9.94 -2.94
CA ALA A 124 11.80 11.21 -3.07
C ALA A 124 12.69 12.46 -3.09
N ASN A 125 14.03 12.31 -3.07
CA ASN A 125 14.99 13.42 -2.98
C ASN A 125 14.71 14.39 -1.81
N VAL A 126 14.38 13.85 -0.64
CA VAL A 126 14.11 14.61 0.59
C VAL A 126 15.33 14.63 1.50
N ASP A 127 15.88 15.81 1.74
CA ASP A 127 16.95 16.02 2.71
C ASP A 127 16.41 16.24 4.13
N ASN A 128 17.15 15.79 5.15
CA ASN A 128 16.74 15.90 6.56
C ASN A 128 16.58 17.35 7.09
N SER A 129 17.11 18.34 6.37
CA SER A 129 16.99 19.77 6.70
C SER A 129 15.96 20.51 5.86
N SER A 130 15.29 19.81 4.94
CA SER A 130 14.33 20.41 4.02
C SER A 130 12.94 20.61 4.64
N MET A 131 12.19 21.54 4.07
CA MET A 131 10.74 21.63 4.23
C MET A 131 10.09 20.81 3.12
N VAL A 132 9.28 19.83 3.50
CA VAL A 132 8.67 18.88 2.56
C VAL A 132 7.25 19.30 2.27
N LYS A 133 6.94 19.55 0.99
CA LYS A 133 5.56 19.67 0.54
C LYS A 133 4.93 18.29 0.53
N TYR A 134 4.08 18.00 1.51
CA TYR A 134 3.64 16.63 1.74
C TYR A 134 2.80 16.07 0.58
N GLU A 135 2.04 16.89 -0.14
CA GLU A 135 1.29 16.43 -1.32
C GLU A 135 2.20 15.93 -2.44
N ASP A 136 3.33 16.60 -2.67
CA ASP A 136 4.28 16.20 -3.70
C ASP A 136 5.09 14.98 -3.26
N PHE A 137 5.44 14.91 -1.98
CA PHE A 137 6.04 13.71 -1.38
C PHE A 137 5.14 12.49 -1.53
N VAL A 138 3.84 12.62 -1.24
CA VAL A 138 2.87 11.52 -1.37
C VAL A 138 2.74 11.05 -2.81
N LYS A 139 2.72 11.97 -3.79
CA LYS A 139 2.69 11.57 -5.21
C LYS A 139 3.89 10.72 -5.59
N ILE A 140 5.08 11.01 -5.04
CA ILE A 140 6.29 10.25 -5.33
C ILE A 140 6.30 8.93 -4.53
N ALA A 141 6.03 9.00 -3.23
CA ALA A 141 6.09 7.85 -2.33
C ALA A 141 5.00 6.80 -2.61
N CYS A 142 3.85 7.21 -3.14
CA CYS A 142 2.74 6.34 -3.52
C CYS A 142 2.68 6.09 -5.03
N ALA A 143 3.66 6.57 -5.82
CA ALA A 143 3.71 6.25 -7.23
C ALA A 143 3.95 4.74 -7.41
N PRO A 144 3.29 4.08 -8.38
CA PRO A 144 3.70 2.75 -8.78
C PRO A 144 5.18 2.80 -9.21
N VAL A 145 5.92 1.74 -8.90
CA VAL A 145 7.33 1.63 -9.30
C VAL A 145 7.40 1.80 -10.81
N PRO A 146 8.20 2.76 -11.34
CA PRO A 146 8.32 2.93 -12.78
C PRO A 146 8.74 1.62 -13.43
N ASP A 147 8.07 1.23 -14.53
CA ASP A 147 8.57 0.16 -15.39
C ASP A 147 9.93 0.61 -15.95
N TYR A 148 11.02 0.11 -15.37
CA TYR A 148 12.34 0.26 -15.95
C TYR A 148 12.45 -0.71 -17.12
N TYR A 149 12.17 -0.22 -18.33
CA TYR A 149 12.53 -0.88 -19.59
C TYR A 149 14.03 -0.78 -19.85
#